data_AF-A0A7X9EJN7-F1
#
_entry.id   AF-A0A7X9EJN7-F1
#
_cell.length_a   1.000
_cell.length_b   1.000
_cell.length_c   1.000
_cell.angle_alpha   90.00
_cell.angle_beta   90.00
_cell.angle_gamma   90.00
#
_symmetry.space_group_name_H-M   'P 1'
#
loop_
_entity.id
_entity.type
_entity.pdbx_description
1 polymer ?
#
loop_
_entity_poly.entity_id
_entity_poly.type
_entity_poly.pdbx_seq_one_letter_code
_entity_poly.pdbx_strand_id
1 'polypeptide(L)'
;MEQFILDLLSSVGKINFKSVWDIFIYAFVAFWIVVLYWIWLDSGDRTSNTTARVCYVLLGLFLNVVGLVIYLIIRPNQTIEEIYWSDLERRYLKYETSELGDCPKCGTQLFPGFRYCPECKYKLKVKCPSCNLFVDRKYKYCPHCSEEIGKSDKYEQLETPSKEIMQEQIVASRTEATEVVETSRTRYSVKKGIAVEVGERVIGVYKIVAEKLNELFKNGKSLVTAKKEQAKKVSSGEKKSTKKNKKKR
;
A
#
# COMPACT_ATOMS: atom_id res chain seq x y z
N MET A 1 -42.44 -49.60 -16.40
CA MET A 1 -42.64 -48.23 -15.88
C MET A 1 -43.15 -48.26 -14.44
N GLU A 2 -44.21 -49.00 -14.14
CA GLU A 2 -44.77 -49.10 -12.78
C GLU A 2 -43.80 -49.67 -11.73
N GLN A 3 -43.07 -50.74 -12.05
CA GLN A 3 -42.06 -51.32 -11.14
C GLN A 3 -40.92 -50.35 -10.80
N PHE A 4 -40.50 -49.53 -11.77
CA PHE A 4 -39.47 -48.51 -11.56
C PHE A 4 -39.97 -47.39 -10.63
N ILE A 5 -41.24 -46.99 -10.78
CA ILE A 5 -41.86 -45.97 -9.91
C ILE A 5 -42.02 -46.51 -8.48
N LEU A 6 -42.44 -47.76 -8.32
CA LEU A 6 -42.58 -48.41 -7.01
C LEU A 6 -41.23 -48.63 -6.32
N ASP A 7 -40.19 -49.01 -7.07
CA ASP A 7 -38.85 -49.19 -6.55
C ASP A 7 -38.24 -47.84 -6.11
N LEU A 8 -38.47 -46.78 -6.89
CA LEU A 8 -38.06 -45.41 -6.57
C LEU A 8 -38.80 -44.86 -5.33
N LEU A 9 -40.12 -45.06 -5.22
CA LEU A 9 -40.92 -44.68 -4.04
C LEU A 9 -40.51 -45.46 -2.78
N SER A 10 -40.20 -46.75 -2.91
CA SER A 10 -39.77 -47.58 -1.78
C SER A 10 -38.34 -47.24 -1.33
N SER A 11 -37.48 -46.84 -2.26
CA SER A 11 -36.11 -46.37 -2.00
C SER A 11 -36.16 -45.02 -1.28
N VAL A 12 -36.99 -44.08 -1.75
CA VAL A 12 -37.23 -42.78 -1.09
C VAL A 12 -37.85 -42.96 0.29
N GLY A 13 -38.76 -43.92 0.47
CA GLY A 13 -39.39 -44.22 1.77
C GLY A 13 -38.45 -44.86 2.81
N LYS A 14 -37.33 -45.45 2.39
CA LYS A 14 -36.31 -46.04 3.27
C LYS A 14 -35.19 -45.06 3.65
N ILE A 15 -35.23 -43.83 3.14
CA ILE A 15 -34.22 -42.84 3.45
C ILE A 15 -34.42 -42.37 4.90
N ASN A 16 -33.50 -42.77 5.78
CA ASN A 16 -33.44 -42.25 7.13
C ASN A 16 -33.15 -40.74 7.08
N PHE A 17 -33.87 -39.95 7.88
CA PHE A 17 -33.61 -38.50 8.02
C PHE A 17 -32.13 -38.19 8.30
N LYS A 18 -31.44 -39.08 9.02
CA LYS A 18 -29.99 -38.99 9.28
C LYS A 18 -29.15 -39.03 7.99
N SER A 19 -29.43 -39.96 7.09
CA SER A 19 -28.69 -40.10 5.83
C SER A 19 -28.89 -38.89 4.91
N VAL A 20 -30.09 -38.27 4.91
CA VAL A 20 -30.33 -37.01 4.20
C VAL A 20 -29.41 -35.91 4.73
N TRP A 21 -29.41 -35.72 6.06
CA TRP A 21 -28.57 -34.71 6.71
C TRP A 21 -27.08 -34.92 6.46
N ASP A 22 -26.60 -36.16 6.51
CA ASP A 22 -25.20 -36.48 6.22
C ASP A 22 -24.82 -36.06 4.80
N ILE A 23 -25.65 -36.39 3.79
CA ILE A 23 -25.43 -35.99 2.39
C ILE A 23 -25.38 -34.46 2.25
N PHE A 24 -26.30 -33.74 2.90
CA PHE A 24 -26.31 -32.28 2.89
C PHE A 24 -25.04 -31.68 3.52
N ILE A 25 -24.57 -32.24 4.65
CA ILE A 25 -23.35 -31.78 5.31
C ILE A 25 -22.14 -32.01 4.41
N TYR A 26 -21.99 -33.19 3.81
CA TYR A 26 -20.89 -33.46 2.89
C TYR A 26 -20.90 -32.54 1.67
N ALA A 27 -22.08 -32.30 1.09
CA ALA A 27 -22.24 -31.37 -0.02
C ALA A 27 -21.87 -29.93 0.39
N PHE A 28 -22.29 -29.49 1.58
CA PHE A 28 -21.96 -28.18 2.11
C PHE A 28 -20.45 -28.01 2.36
N VAL A 29 -19.79 -29.02 2.93
CA VAL A 29 -18.34 -29.01 3.14
C VAL A 29 -17.58 -28.97 1.81
N ALA A 30 -17.98 -29.78 0.83
CA ALA A 30 -17.38 -29.78 -0.49
C ALA A 30 -17.54 -28.42 -1.19
N PHE A 31 -18.74 -27.83 -1.12
CA PHE A 31 -19.00 -26.48 -1.61
C PHE A 31 -18.09 -25.45 -0.92
N TRP A 32 -17.94 -25.53 0.40
CA TRP A 32 -17.08 -24.59 1.13
C TRP A 32 -15.61 -24.71 0.74
N ILE A 33 -15.11 -25.92 0.51
CA ILE A 33 -13.73 -26.11 0.03
C ILE A 33 -13.52 -25.39 -1.30
N VAL A 34 -14.47 -25.48 -2.24
CA VAL A 34 -14.41 -24.78 -3.54
C VAL A 34 -14.36 -23.26 -3.33
N VAL A 35 -15.18 -22.73 -2.42
CA VAL A 35 -15.20 -21.28 -2.18
C VAL A 35 -13.93 -20.81 -1.47
N LEU A 36 -13.38 -21.56 -0.52
CA LEU A 36 -12.09 -21.23 0.11
C LEU A 36 -10.94 -21.25 -0.91
N TYR A 37 -10.96 -22.23 -1.82
CA TYR A 37 -10.02 -22.29 -2.93
C TYR A 37 -10.19 -21.09 -3.87
N TRP A 38 -11.42 -20.70 -4.17
CA TRP A 38 -11.72 -19.50 -4.95
C TRP A 38 -11.15 -18.25 -4.28
N ILE A 39 -11.35 -18.06 -2.96
CA ILE A 39 -10.74 -16.94 -2.20
C ILE A 39 -9.20 -16.95 -2.32
N TRP A 40 -8.57 -18.12 -2.27
CA TRP A 40 -7.11 -18.24 -2.38
C TRP A 40 -6.56 -17.85 -3.75
N LEU A 41 -7.23 -18.28 -4.83
CA LEU A 41 -6.89 -17.88 -6.20
C LEU A 41 -7.12 -16.39 -6.39
N ASP A 42 -8.31 -15.94 -6.05
CA ASP A 42 -8.79 -14.59 -6.26
C ASP A 42 -8.01 -13.52 -5.48
N SER A 43 -7.55 -13.85 -4.27
CA SER A 43 -6.64 -12.99 -3.51
C SER A 43 -5.23 -12.96 -4.11
N GLY A 44 -4.81 -14.00 -4.84
CA GLY A 44 -3.52 -14.06 -5.53
C GLY A 44 -3.38 -13.03 -6.64
N ASP A 45 -4.45 -12.78 -7.38
CA ASP A 45 -4.47 -11.78 -8.47
C ASP A 45 -4.45 -10.32 -7.96
N ARG A 46 -4.68 -10.13 -6.66
CA ARG A 46 -4.85 -8.80 -6.03
C ARG A 46 -3.75 -8.42 -5.07
N THR A 47 -3.12 -9.39 -4.42
CA THR A 47 -2.05 -9.12 -3.44
C THR A 47 -0.93 -10.15 -3.53
N SER A 48 0.31 -9.66 -3.58
CA SER A 48 1.52 -10.48 -3.52
C SER A 48 1.84 -10.95 -2.10
N ASN A 49 1.26 -10.32 -1.07
CA ASN A 49 1.52 -10.66 0.32
C ASN A 49 0.79 -11.94 0.73
N THR A 50 1.55 -13.03 0.93
CA THR A 50 1.03 -14.34 1.36
C THR A 50 0.30 -14.28 2.70
N THR A 51 0.74 -13.44 3.65
CA THR A 51 0.08 -13.31 4.95
C THR A 51 -1.33 -12.75 4.80
N ALA A 52 -1.52 -11.74 3.96
CA ALA A 52 -2.83 -11.17 3.68
C ALA A 52 -3.77 -12.22 3.04
N ARG A 53 -3.24 -13.03 2.11
CA ARG A 53 -3.99 -14.12 1.46
C ARG A 53 -4.46 -15.18 2.46
N VAL A 54 -3.57 -15.62 3.35
CA VAL A 54 -3.90 -16.57 4.41
C VAL A 54 -4.96 -15.96 5.35
N CYS A 55 -4.82 -14.70 5.74
CA CYS A 55 -5.81 -14.00 6.56
C CYS A 55 -7.21 -14.00 5.90
N TYR A 56 -7.32 -13.76 4.59
CA TYR A 56 -8.60 -13.80 3.89
C TYR A 56 -9.23 -15.19 3.86
N VAL A 57 -8.44 -16.24 3.63
CA VAL A 57 -8.93 -17.62 3.67
C VAL A 57 -9.37 -18.01 5.09
N LEU A 58 -8.59 -17.66 6.11
CA LEU A 58 -8.97 -17.91 7.52
C LEU A 58 -10.25 -17.16 7.90
N LEU A 59 -10.40 -15.92 7.42
CA LEU A 59 -11.60 -15.12 7.63
C LEU A 59 -12.83 -15.80 7.00
N GLY A 60 -12.73 -16.30 5.76
CA GLY A 60 -13.79 -17.09 5.12
C GLY A 60 -14.07 -18.42 5.84
N LEU A 61 -13.04 -19.08 6.36
CA LEU A 61 -13.15 -20.37 7.06
C LEU A 61 -13.87 -20.23 8.41
N PHE A 62 -13.47 -19.27 9.25
CA PHE A 62 -14.02 -19.14 10.61
C PHE A 62 -15.39 -18.45 10.63
N LEU A 63 -15.56 -17.38 9.85
CA LEU A 63 -16.80 -16.61 9.82
C LEU A 63 -17.79 -17.12 8.77
N ASN A 64 -17.43 -18.16 8.00
CA ASN A 64 -18.25 -18.76 6.95
C ASN A 64 -18.81 -17.69 5.99
N VAL A 65 -20.14 -17.61 5.87
CA VAL A 65 -20.84 -16.70 4.94
C VAL A 65 -20.56 -15.24 5.30
N VAL A 66 -20.54 -14.91 6.59
CA VAL A 66 -20.20 -13.55 7.06
C VAL A 66 -18.76 -13.21 6.68
N GLY A 67 -17.86 -14.19 6.78
CA GLY A 67 -16.47 -14.05 6.33
C GLY A 67 -16.37 -13.75 4.84
N LEU A 68 -17.12 -14.48 4.01
CA LEU A 68 -17.15 -14.22 2.56
C LEU A 68 -17.67 -12.82 2.22
N VAL A 69 -18.72 -12.34 2.90
CA VAL A 69 -19.23 -10.98 2.69
C VAL A 69 -18.18 -9.93 3.08
N ILE A 70 -17.53 -10.10 4.23
CA ILE A 70 -16.45 -9.21 4.66
C ILE A 70 -15.28 -9.25 3.66
N TYR A 71 -14.92 -10.43 3.17
CA TYR A 71 -13.91 -10.61 2.13
C TYR A 71 -14.25 -9.79 0.89
N LEU A 72 -15.48 -9.90 0.36
CA LEU A 72 -15.90 -9.15 -0.82
C LEU A 72 -15.84 -7.62 -0.62
N ILE A 73 -16.03 -7.14 0.61
CA ILE A 73 -15.96 -5.70 0.94
C ILE A 73 -14.51 -5.22 1.07
N ILE A 74 -13.65 -5.99 1.74
CA ILE A 74 -12.26 -5.59 2.01
C ILE A 74 -11.32 -5.86 0.83
N ARG A 75 -11.69 -6.80 -0.04
CA ARG A 75 -10.92 -7.23 -1.21
C ARG A 75 -10.60 -6.02 -2.10
N PRO A 76 -9.32 -5.84 -2.51
CA PRO A 76 -8.94 -4.78 -3.43
C PRO A 76 -9.76 -4.81 -4.72
N ASN A 77 -10.20 -3.64 -5.16
CA ASN A 77 -11.02 -3.50 -6.36
C ASN A 77 -10.23 -3.62 -7.66
N GLN A 78 -8.90 -3.43 -7.62
CA GLN A 78 -8.01 -3.56 -8.77
C GLN A 78 -7.10 -4.78 -8.63
N THR A 79 -6.83 -5.43 -9.76
CA THR A 79 -5.83 -6.51 -9.84
C THR A 79 -4.42 -5.93 -10.00
N ILE A 80 -3.40 -6.72 -9.67
CA ILE A 80 -2.00 -6.32 -9.83
C ILE A 80 -1.69 -6.02 -11.30
N GLU A 81 -2.28 -6.79 -12.22
CA GLU A 81 -2.15 -6.59 -13.65
C GLU A 81 -2.77 -5.27 -14.11
N GLU A 82 -3.98 -4.93 -13.67
CA GLU A 82 -4.61 -3.63 -14.00
C GLU A 82 -3.76 -2.45 -13.53
N ILE A 83 -3.21 -2.52 -12.31
CA ILE A 83 -2.32 -1.48 -11.76
C ILE A 83 -1.08 -1.36 -12.64
N TYR A 84 -0.51 -2.49 -13.07
CA TYR A 84 0.66 -2.52 -13.94
C TYR A 84 0.38 -1.88 -15.31
N TRP A 85 -0.70 -2.26 -15.98
CA TRP A 85 -1.09 -1.68 -17.27
C TRP A 85 -1.37 -0.18 -17.15
N SER A 86 -2.07 0.25 -16.09
CA SER A 86 -2.35 1.66 -15.86
C SER A 86 -1.07 2.49 -15.64
N ASP A 87 -0.09 1.94 -14.94
CA ASP A 87 1.20 2.60 -14.75
C ASP A 87 2.02 2.64 -16.04
N LEU A 88 2.00 1.56 -16.83
CA LEU A 88 2.67 1.52 -18.13
C LEU A 88 2.09 2.56 -19.10
N GLU A 89 0.76 2.65 -19.18
CA GLU A 89 0.07 3.64 -20.00
C GLU A 89 0.41 5.07 -19.56
N ARG A 90 0.43 5.33 -18.25
CA ARG A 90 0.85 6.64 -17.71
C ARG A 90 2.28 6.98 -18.12
N ARG A 91 3.20 6.00 -18.12
CA ARG A 91 4.59 6.21 -18.56
C ARG A 91 4.68 6.45 -20.06
N TYR A 92 3.90 5.71 -20.86
CA TYR A 92 3.85 5.88 -22.31
C TYR A 92 3.35 7.27 -22.70
N LEU A 93 2.23 7.73 -22.12
CA LEU A 93 1.68 9.07 -22.38
C LEU A 93 2.67 10.19 -22.00
N LYS A 94 3.45 10.01 -20.93
CA LYS A 94 4.53 10.96 -20.56
C LYS A 94 5.66 10.98 -21.59
N TYR A 95 6.00 9.84 -22.18
CA TYR A 95 7.05 9.76 -23.19
C TYR A 95 6.60 10.42 -24.49
N GLU A 96 5.39 10.10 -24.96
CA GLU A 96 4.81 10.67 -26.18
C GLU A 96 4.73 12.20 -26.10
N THR A 97 4.28 12.73 -24.95
CA THR A 97 4.25 14.18 -24.71
C THR A 97 5.64 14.80 -24.53
N SER A 98 6.66 14.03 -24.12
CA SER A 98 8.02 14.55 -23.96
C SER A 98 8.76 14.79 -25.28
N GLU A 99 8.37 14.12 -26.37
CA GLU A 99 8.93 14.39 -27.70
C GLU A 99 8.44 15.73 -28.27
N LEU A 100 7.27 16.20 -27.81
CA LEU A 100 6.74 17.51 -28.16
C LEU A 100 7.31 18.56 -27.21
N GLY A 101 8.13 19.46 -27.73
CA GLY A 101 8.69 20.54 -26.93
C GLY A 101 7.69 21.69 -26.78
N ASP A 102 7.49 22.20 -25.56
CA ASP A 102 6.72 23.43 -25.37
C ASP A 102 7.59 24.69 -25.56
N CYS A 103 6.96 25.74 -26.06
CA CYS A 103 7.61 27.05 -26.17
C CYS A 103 7.91 27.60 -24.77
N PRO A 104 9.17 27.93 -24.43
CA PRO A 104 9.51 28.45 -23.10
C PRO A 104 8.96 29.85 -22.81
N LYS A 105 8.42 30.55 -23.83
CA LYS A 105 7.87 31.90 -23.67
C LYS A 105 6.35 31.90 -23.47
N CYS A 106 5.60 31.08 -24.22
CA CYS A 106 4.13 31.11 -24.21
C CYS A 106 3.47 29.76 -23.87
N GLY A 107 4.24 28.68 -23.70
CA GLY A 107 3.70 27.36 -23.37
C GLY A 107 3.01 26.62 -24.51
N THR A 108 2.97 27.19 -25.72
CA THR A 108 2.40 26.50 -26.89
C THR A 108 3.21 25.26 -27.23
N GLN A 109 2.53 24.15 -27.51
CA GLN A 109 3.15 22.90 -27.91
C GLN A 109 3.74 23.00 -29.34
N LEU A 110 4.98 22.57 -29.52
CA LEU A 110 5.73 22.71 -30.77
C LEU A 110 6.07 21.35 -31.36
N PHE A 111 5.85 21.22 -32.67
CA PHE A 111 6.32 20.07 -33.44
C PHE A 111 7.84 20.14 -33.71
N PRO A 112 8.50 18.99 -33.92
CA PRO A 112 9.91 18.96 -34.27
C PRO A 112 10.17 19.71 -35.60
N GLY A 113 11.23 20.51 -35.63
CA GLY A 113 11.66 21.22 -36.85
C GLY A 113 11.37 22.71 -36.89
N PHE A 114 10.50 23.24 -36.01
CA PHE A 114 10.28 24.68 -35.93
C PHE A 114 11.55 25.44 -35.53
N ARG A 115 11.85 26.52 -36.28
CA ARG A 115 12.93 27.47 -35.95
C ARG A 115 12.44 28.61 -35.05
N TYR A 116 11.16 28.96 -35.19
CA TYR A 116 10.47 29.99 -34.44
C TYR A 116 9.11 29.46 -33.98
N CYS A 117 8.64 29.91 -32.82
CA CYS A 117 7.29 29.62 -32.36
C CYS A 117 6.25 30.32 -33.26
N PRO A 118 5.21 29.61 -33.73
CA PRO A 118 4.18 30.21 -34.60
C PRO A 118 3.33 31.28 -33.87
N GLU A 119 3.08 31.10 -32.56
CA GLU A 119 2.23 32.00 -31.77
C GLU A 119 2.96 33.27 -31.30
N CYS A 120 4.14 33.13 -30.68
CA CYS A 120 4.83 34.25 -30.04
C CYS A 120 6.12 34.72 -30.76
N LYS A 121 6.44 34.12 -31.91
CA LYS A 121 7.66 34.36 -32.71
C LYS A 121 8.99 34.17 -31.96
N TYR A 122 8.98 33.50 -30.81
CA TYR A 122 10.20 33.21 -30.05
C TYR A 122 11.17 32.32 -30.85
N LYS A 123 12.46 32.64 -30.83
CA LYS A 123 13.50 31.87 -31.53
C LYS A 123 13.83 30.59 -30.75
N LEU A 124 13.51 29.44 -31.34
CA LEU A 124 13.66 28.12 -30.72
C LEU A 124 15.03 27.50 -31.01
N LYS A 125 15.52 27.67 -32.25
CA LYS A 125 16.79 27.11 -32.70
C LYS A 125 17.79 28.20 -33.07
N VAL A 126 19.05 27.98 -32.72
CA VAL A 126 20.19 28.83 -33.06
C VAL A 126 21.15 28.08 -33.96
N LYS A 127 21.89 28.81 -34.80
CA LYS A 127 22.88 28.23 -35.71
C LYS A 127 24.19 28.03 -34.93
N CYS A 128 24.74 26.81 -34.96
CA CYS A 128 26.04 26.55 -34.34
C CYS A 128 27.16 27.28 -35.10
N PRO A 129 28.11 27.95 -34.41
CA PRO A 129 29.21 28.67 -35.07
C PRO A 129 30.21 27.74 -35.78
N SER A 130 30.47 26.54 -35.27
CA SER A 130 31.43 25.59 -35.87
C SER A 130 30.82 24.81 -37.05
N CYS A 131 29.67 24.14 -36.87
CA CYS A 131 29.11 23.25 -37.89
C CYS A 131 27.96 23.84 -38.72
N ASN A 132 27.50 25.06 -38.40
CA ASN A 132 26.40 25.73 -39.09
C ASN A 132 25.02 25.02 -39.06
N LEU A 133 24.85 23.94 -38.29
CA LEU A 133 23.55 23.28 -38.09
C LEU A 133 22.67 24.05 -37.08
N PHE A 134 21.35 23.94 -37.25
CA PHE A 134 20.37 24.46 -36.31
C PHE A 134 20.19 23.52 -35.13
N VAL A 135 20.45 24.02 -33.94
CA VAL A 135 20.38 23.30 -32.67
C VAL A 135 19.45 24.03 -31.71
N ASP A 136 18.83 23.31 -30.78
CA ASP A 136 17.92 23.91 -29.82
C ASP A 136 18.66 24.90 -28.92
N ARG A 137 18.09 26.11 -28.75
CA ARG A 137 18.67 27.16 -27.90
C ARG A 137 18.85 26.69 -26.45
N LYS A 138 18.12 25.67 -26.00
CA LYS A 138 18.24 25.11 -24.64
C LYS A 138 19.58 24.40 -24.42
N TYR A 139 20.15 23.78 -25.46
CA TYR A 139 21.38 23.00 -25.33
C TYR A 139 22.60 23.88 -25.06
N LYS A 140 23.47 23.40 -24.16
CA LYS A 140 24.75 24.05 -23.84
C LYS A 140 25.81 23.70 -24.89
N TYR A 141 25.75 22.49 -25.44
CA TYR A 141 26.70 21.99 -26.44
C TYR A 141 25.96 21.54 -27.69
N CYS A 142 26.60 21.66 -28.85
CA CYS A 142 26.09 21.17 -30.11
C CYS A 142 26.09 19.63 -30.12
N PRO A 143 24.95 18.93 -30.32
CA PRO A 143 24.91 17.47 -30.39
C PRO A 143 25.69 16.85 -31.55
N HIS A 144 26.04 17.65 -32.57
CA HIS A 144 26.71 17.17 -33.79
C HIS A 144 28.24 17.35 -33.75
N CYS A 145 28.73 18.46 -33.21
CA CYS A 145 30.16 18.78 -33.23
C CYS A 145 30.74 19.08 -31.83
N SER A 146 29.95 18.91 -30.78
CA SER A 146 30.33 19.11 -29.36
C SER A 146 30.78 20.54 -28.98
N GLU A 147 30.70 21.49 -29.90
CA GLU A 147 31.05 22.90 -29.66
C GLU A 147 30.08 23.54 -28.66
N GLU A 148 30.58 24.42 -27.78
CA GLU A 148 29.73 25.16 -26.86
C GLU A 148 28.88 26.19 -27.63
N ILE A 149 27.56 26.10 -27.45
CA ILE A 149 26.62 27.04 -28.08
C ILE A 149 26.56 28.24 -27.12
N GLY A 150 27.31 29.29 -27.47
CA GLY A 150 27.44 30.49 -26.63
C GLY A 150 26.08 30.99 -26.12
N LYS A 151 25.85 30.83 -24.82
CA LYS A 151 24.82 31.57 -24.09
C LYS A 151 25.49 32.69 -23.31
N SER A 152 25.29 33.93 -23.75
CA SER A 152 25.34 35.09 -22.88
C SER A 152 23.98 35.24 -22.20
N ASP A 153 23.67 34.36 -21.25
CA ASP A 153 22.59 34.63 -20.29
C ASP A 153 23.15 34.16 -18.96
N LYS A 154 23.63 35.11 -18.14
CA LYS A 154 23.96 34.90 -16.74
C LYS A 154 22.77 34.18 -16.11
N TYR A 155 22.91 32.90 -15.84
CA TYR A 155 22.07 32.25 -14.86
C TYR A 155 22.48 32.85 -13.53
N GLU A 156 21.72 33.85 -13.08
CA GLU A 156 21.66 34.19 -11.67
C GLU A 156 21.26 32.90 -10.97
N GLN A 157 22.16 32.37 -10.17
CA GLN A 157 21.94 31.18 -9.38
C GLN A 157 20.87 31.53 -8.35
N LEU A 158 19.60 31.31 -8.69
CA LEU A 158 18.53 31.30 -7.70
C LEU A 158 18.94 30.24 -6.68
N GLU A 159 19.29 30.70 -5.48
CA GLU A 159 19.59 29.83 -4.35
C GLU A 159 18.45 28.83 -4.23
N THR A 160 18.80 27.54 -4.38
CA THR A 160 17.81 26.48 -4.20
C THR A 160 17.22 26.64 -2.80
N PRO A 161 15.89 26.78 -2.67
CA PRO A 161 15.27 26.97 -1.37
C PRO A 161 15.73 25.86 -0.42
N SER A 162 15.94 26.20 0.86
CA SER A 162 16.36 25.22 1.86
C SER A 162 15.39 24.05 1.88
N LYS A 163 15.88 22.86 2.25
CA LYS A 163 15.05 21.64 2.30
C LYS A 163 13.79 21.82 3.17
N GLU A 164 13.88 22.66 4.20
CA GLU A 164 12.79 22.99 5.11
C GLU A 164 11.70 23.83 4.40
N ILE A 165 12.10 24.87 3.68
CA ILE A 165 11.17 25.71 2.89
C ILE A 165 10.51 24.89 1.79
N MET A 166 11.26 23.98 1.15
CA MET A 166 10.71 23.09 0.12
C MET A 166 9.69 22.10 0.69
N GLN A 167 9.93 21.55 1.89
CA GLN A 167 8.98 20.68 2.57
C GLN A 167 7.70 21.44 2.95
N GLU A 168 7.84 22.65 3.46
CA GLU A 168 6.71 23.50 3.83
C GLU A 168 5.86 23.87 2.61
N GLN A 169 6.51 24.18 1.48
CA GLN A 169 5.82 24.40 0.20
C GLN A 169 5.09 23.15 -0.30
N ILE A 170 5.71 21.97 -0.23
CA ILE A 170 5.06 20.71 -0.61
C ILE A 170 3.82 20.45 0.25
N VAL A 171 3.92 20.71 1.56
CA VAL A 171 2.80 20.54 2.49
C VAL A 171 1.70 21.55 2.18
N ALA A 172 2.04 22.83 2.00
CA ALA A 172 1.09 23.89 1.67
C ALA A 172 0.35 23.63 0.35
N SER A 173 1.07 23.25 -0.72
CA SER A 173 0.45 22.87 -2.00
C SER A 173 -0.41 21.62 -1.88
N ARG A 174 -0.04 20.66 -1.01
CA ARG A 174 -0.85 19.45 -0.78
C ARG A 174 -2.13 19.78 -0.01
N THR A 175 -2.07 20.65 1.00
CA THR A 175 -3.27 21.07 1.75
C THR A 175 -4.20 21.87 0.87
N GLU A 176 -3.67 22.79 0.07
CA GLU A 176 -4.44 23.58 -0.90
C GLU A 176 -5.09 22.67 -1.96
N ALA A 177 -4.35 21.72 -2.54
CA ALA A 177 -4.92 20.76 -3.48
C ALA A 177 -6.03 19.90 -2.84
N THR A 178 -5.89 19.55 -1.56
CA THR A 178 -6.91 18.80 -0.82
C THR A 178 -8.16 19.65 -0.61
N GLU A 179 -8.00 20.91 -0.21
CA GLU A 179 -9.10 21.86 -0.03
C GLU A 179 -9.83 22.16 -1.34
N VAL A 180 -9.09 22.33 -2.45
CA VAL A 180 -9.69 22.53 -3.78
C VAL A 180 -10.51 21.30 -4.18
N VAL A 181 -10.02 20.08 -3.94
CA VAL A 181 -10.77 18.85 -4.25
C VAL A 181 -12.04 18.72 -3.40
N GLU A 182 -11.97 19.10 -2.12
CA GLU A 182 -13.11 19.08 -1.20
C GLU A 182 -14.17 20.15 -1.56
N THR A 183 -13.74 21.35 -1.91
CA THR A 183 -14.61 22.49 -2.24
C THR A 183 -15.21 22.40 -3.64
N SER A 184 -14.44 21.94 -4.63
CA SER A 184 -14.87 21.89 -6.04
C SER A 184 -15.90 20.80 -6.35
N ARG A 185 -16.30 19.95 -5.39
CA ARG A 185 -17.29 18.87 -5.57
C ARG A 185 -17.16 18.15 -6.93
N THR A 186 -15.94 17.86 -7.35
CA THR A 186 -15.73 17.03 -8.53
C THR A 186 -16.35 15.66 -8.26
N ARG A 187 -16.91 15.01 -9.30
CA ARG A 187 -17.55 13.67 -9.21
C ARG A 187 -16.66 12.60 -8.55
N TYR A 188 -15.36 12.87 -8.44
CA TYR A 188 -14.33 12.01 -7.86
C TYR A 188 -13.88 12.43 -6.46
N SER A 189 -14.62 13.32 -5.76
CA SER A 189 -14.45 13.49 -4.32
C SER A 189 -14.85 12.16 -3.65
N VAL A 190 -13.87 11.28 -3.50
CA VAL A 190 -14.00 10.05 -2.73
C VAL A 190 -14.18 10.53 -1.29
N LYS A 191 -15.44 10.70 -0.85
CA LYS A 191 -15.77 10.72 0.58
C LYS A 191 -14.92 9.63 1.22
N LYS A 192 -14.08 9.96 2.21
CA LYS A 192 -13.22 8.99 2.92
C LYS A 192 -13.97 7.67 3.06
N GLY A 193 -13.52 6.65 2.33
CA GLY A 193 -14.26 5.40 2.24
C GLY A 193 -14.41 4.79 3.63
N ILE A 194 -15.52 4.07 3.86
CA ILE A 194 -15.79 3.38 5.13
C ILE A 194 -14.57 2.51 5.55
N ALA A 195 -13.84 1.95 4.59
CA ALA A 195 -12.61 1.20 4.83
C ALA A 195 -11.48 2.02 5.48
N VAL A 196 -11.32 3.30 5.13
CA VAL A 196 -10.31 4.19 5.72
C VAL A 196 -10.69 4.52 7.17
N GLU A 197 -11.97 4.81 7.42
CA GLU A 197 -12.48 5.11 8.77
C GLU A 197 -12.40 3.88 9.70
N VAL A 198 -12.73 2.69 9.19
CA VAL A 198 -12.56 1.42 9.93
C VAL A 198 -11.08 1.14 10.15
N GLY A 199 -10.22 1.38 9.16
CA GLY A 199 -8.77 1.24 9.28
C GLY A 199 -8.18 2.11 10.40
N GLU A 200 -8.52 3.40 10.44
CA GLU A 200 -8.08 4.31 11.50
C GLU A 200 -8.52 3.85 12.90
N ARG A 201 -9.77 3.37 13.03
CA ARG A 201 -10.28 2.83 14.31
C ARG A 201 -9.55 1.54 14.73
N VAL A 202 -9.33 0.61 13.80
CA VAL A 202 -8.65 -0.67 14.10
C VAL A 202 -7.19 -0.45 14.49
N ILE A 203 -6.48 0.47 13.82
CA ILE A 203 -5.12 0.86 14.18
C ILE A 203 -5.08 1.49 15.58
N GLY A 204 -6.05 2.35 15.90
CA GLY A 204 -6.22 2.91 17.24
C GLY A 204 -6.40 1.84 18.32
N VAL A 205 -7.27 0.85 18.08
CA VAL A 205 -7.49 -0.28 18.99
C VAL A 205 -6.22 -1.12 19.15
N TYR A 206 -5.52 -1.44 18.05
CA TYR A 206 -4.27 -2.19 18.11
C TYR A 206 -3.19 -1.45 18.92
N LYS A 207 -3.06 -0.14 18.74
CA LYS A 207 -2.10 0.69 19.50
C LYS A 207 -2.41 0.69 21.00
N ILE A 208 -3.68 0.85 21.37
CA ILE A 208 -4.13 0.80 22.78
C ILE A 208 -3.84 -0.59 23.37
N VAL A 209 -4.14 -1.66 22.64
CA VAL A 209 -3.88 -3.03 23.09
C VAL A 209 -2.38 -3.29 23.21
N ALA A 210 -1.57 -2.82 22.27
CA ALA A 210 -0.11 -2.96 22.28
C ALA A 210 0.53 -2.18 23.45
N GLU A 211 0.08 -0.95 23.72
CA GLU A 211 0.52 -0.16 24.87
C GLU A 211 0.15 -0.86 26.18
N LYS A 212 -1.10 -1.34 26.30
CA LYS A 212 -1.58 -2.06 27.48
C LYS A 212 -0.85 -3.39 27.71
N LEU A 213 -0.53 -4.13 26.64
CA LEU A 213 0.32 -5.32 26.70
C LEU A 213 1.74 -4.98 27.15
N ASN A 214 2.33 -3.90 26.62
CA ASN A 214 3.68 -3.49 26.98
C ASN A 214 3.76 -3.03 28.46
N GLU A 215 2.71 -2.37 28.97
CA GLU A 215 2.57 -2.07 30.40
C GLU A 215 2.48 -3.32 31.27
N LEU A 216 1.67 -4.32 30.85
CA LEU A 216 1.61 -5.61 31.55
C LEU A 216 2.95 -6.34 31.55
N PHE A 217 3.72 -6.28 30.46
CA PHE A 217 5.07 -6.85 30.40
C PHE A 217 6.08 -6.07 31.27
N LYS A 218 5.98 -4.74 31.37
CA LYS A 218 6.80 -3.94 32.29
C LYS A 218 6.48 -4.25 33.75
N ASN A 219 5.19 -4.35 34.10
CA ASN A 219 4.73 -4.69 35.45
C ASN A 219 5.07 -6.13 35.83
N GLY A 220 5.02 -7.06 34.86
CA GLY A 220 5.48 -8.44 35.06
C GLY A 220 6.99 -8.52 35.30
N LYS A 221 7.79 -7.74 34.56
CA LYS A 221 9.26 -7.67 34.78
C LYS A 221 9.61 -7.06 36.14
N SER A 222 8.91 -6.01 36.60
CA SER A 222 9.14 -5.39 37.91
C SER A 222 8.80 -6.32 39.08
N LEU A 223 7.73 -7.11 38.96
CA LEU A 223 7.36 -8.13 39.95
C LEU A 223 8.40 -9.24 40.06
N VAL A 224 9.01 -9.66 38.93
CA VAL A 224 10.06 -10.68 38.91
C VAL A 224 11.38 -10.16 39.49
N THR A 225 11.75 -8.90 39.26
CA THR A 225 12.93 -8.28 39.91
C THR A 225 12.73 -8.07 41.40
N ALA A 226 11.54 -7.61 41.84
CA ALA A 226 11.23 -7.47 43.26
C ALA A 226 11.26 -8.81 44.02
N LYS A 227 10.77 -9.90 43.40
CA LYS A 227 10.86 -11.25 43.99
C LYS A 227 12.30 -11.78 44.04
N LYS A 228 13.15 -11.44 43.05
CA LYS A 228 14.57 -11.80 43.04
C LYS A 228 15.39 -11.06 44.11
N GLU A 229 15.05 -9.81 44.41
CA GLU A 229 15.69 -9.04 45.48
C GLU A 229 15.28 -9.51 46.87
N GLN A 230 14.01 -9.90 47.07
CA GLN A 230 13.57 -10.53 48.32
C GLN A 230 14.22 -11.90 48.54
N ALA A 231 14.38 -12.72 47.49
CA ALA A 231 15.11 -14.00 47.57
C ALA A 231 16.62 -13.83 47.88
N LYS A 232 17.25 -12.72 47.47
CA LYS A 232 18.65 -12.42 47.81
C LYS A 232 18.85 -11.94 49.25
N LYS A 233 17.85 -11.31 49.88
CA LYS A 233 17.95 -10.90 51.29
C LYS A 233 17.90 -12.08 52.25
N VAL A 234 17.12 -13.13 51.95
CA VAL A 234 17.01 -14.32 52.81
C VAL A 234 18.31 -15.15 52.84
N SER A 235 19.03 -15.28 51.72
CA SER A 235 20.30 -16.06 51.68
C SER A 235 21.52 -15.35 52.29
N SER A 236 21.41 -14.05 52.63
CA SER A 236 22.46 -13.30 53.30
C SER A 236 22.36 -13.30 54.84
N GLY A 237 21.24 -13.77 55.39
CA GLY A 237 21.01 -13.89 56.84
C GLY A 237 21.63 -15.12 57.50
N GLU A 238 21.85 -16.20 56.75
CA GLU A 238 22.29 -17.51 57.30
C GLU A 238 23.81 -17.69 57.42
N LYS A 239 24.62 -16.79 56.85
CA LYS A 239 26.10 -16.88 56.89
C LYS A 239 26.76 -16.10 58.05
N LYS A 240 25.99 -15.48 58.95
CA LYS A 240 26.53 -14.70 60.08
C LYS A 240 26.43 -15.37 61.46
N SER A 241 25.81 -16.55 61.60
CA SER A 241 25.67 -17.25 62.90
C SER A 241 26.69 -18.39 63.16
N THR A 242 27.42 -18.87 62.16
CA THR A 242 28.37 -20.01 62.31
C THR A 242 29.85 -19.62 62.46
N LYS A 243 30.18 -18.33 62.69
CA LYS A 243 31.57 -17.88 62.93
C LYS A 243 31.83 -17.25 64.31
N LYS A 244 30.85 -17.31 65.23
CA LYS A 244 30.97 -16.73 66.59
C LYS A 244 31.02 -17.75 67.74
N ASN A 245 31.08 -19.05 67.44
CA ASN A 245 31.17 -20.13 68.45
C ASN A 245 32.46 -20.97 68.33
N LYS A 246 33.59 -20.29 68.14
CA LYS A 246 34.93 -20.88 68.31
C LYS A 246 35.86 -19.88 69.01
N LYS A 247 35.39 -19.36 70.14
CA LYS A 247 36.20 -18.57 71.10
C LYS A 247 35.50 -18.51 72.46
N LYS A 248 35.37 -19.66 73.13
CA LYS A 248 35.29 -19.78 74.60
C LYS A 248 35.29 -21.26 75.01
N ARG A 249 36.26 -21.60 75.85
CA ARG A 249 36.68 -22.91 76.37
C ARG A 249 37.44 -23.81 75.40
#